data_AF-A0A0F8A308-F1
#
_entry.id   AF-A0A0F8A308-F1
#
_cell.length_a   1.000
_cell.length_b   1.000
_cell.length_c   1.000
_cell.angle_alpha   90.00
_cell.angle_beta   90.00
_cell.angle_gamma   90.00
#
_symmetry.space_group_name_H-M   'P 1'
#
loop_
_entity.id
_entity.type
_entity.pdbx_description
1 polymer ?
#
loop_
_entity_poly.entity_id
_entity_poly.type
_entity_poly.pdbx_seq_one_letter_code
_entity_poly.pdbx_strand_id
1 'polypeptide(L)'
;MSNPVPIDVAAAAAANSLSDLIETIPLAYRPALGAYLGKKYRITRKCADARRVLSSYERHLDRGTFPDSIRAAIKVPIFRFTDEFLLTSEHASASAGLSVEILAARKCILKKAILQKTAELAYLSTLARDNASDWEHIVIRVASGLAQAYGWLVIRDDQCGVHFDGMPTAADRDFIEVSDSYHVYATRLAYLAQADC
;
A
#
# COMPACT_ATOMS: atom_id res chain seq x y z
N MET A 1 31.15 -21.24 -11.67
CA MET A 1 29.72 -21.60 -11.65
C MET A 1 29.27 -21.42 -10.21
N SER A 2 28.53 -20.35 -9.90
CA SER A 2 28.00 -20.14 -8.55
C SER A 2 26.93 -21.19 -8.28
N ASN A 3 27.01 -21.87 -7.14
CA ASN A 3 25.95 -22.77 -6.69
C ASN A 3 24.64 -21.96 -6.53
N PRO A 4 23.50 -22.47 -7.01
CA PRO A 4 22.21 -21.85 -6.73
C PRO A 4 22.00 -21.83 -5.21
N VAL A 5 21.69 -20.64 -4.70
CA VAL A 5 21.38 -20.42 -3.28
C VAL A 5 19.90 -20.78 -3.12
N PRO A 6 19.56 -21.85 -2.37
CA PRO A 6 18.17 -22.20 -2.11
C PRO A 6 17.46 -21.06 -1.39
N ILE A 7 16.13 -21.00 -1.50
CA ILE A 7 15.36 -19.96 -0.79
C ILE A 7 15.52 -20.17 0.70
N ASP A 8 16.17 -19.22 1.35
CA ASP A 8 16.16 -19.16 2.80
C ASP A 8 14.87 -18.48 3.25
N VAL A 9 13.83 -19.30 3.43
CA VAL A 9 12.52 -18.88 3.93
C VAL A 9 12.63 -18.17 5.29
N ALA A 10 13.60 -18.55 6.12
CA ALA A 10 13.86 -17.89 7.39
C ALA A 10 14.48 -16.49 7.17
N ALA A 11 15.41 -16.36 6.21
CA ALA A 11 15.93 -15.05 5.82
C ALA A 11 14.83 -14.16 5.22
N ALA A 12 13.92 -14.71 4.40
CA ALA A 12 12.79 -13.96 3.85
C ALA A 12 11.87 -13.46 4.96
N ALA A 13 11.58 -14.30 5.97
CA ALA A 13 10.79 -13.91 7.14
C ALA A 13 11.49 -12.86 8.03
N ALA A 14 12.83 -12.83 8.03
CA ALA A 14 13.65 -11.91 8.82
C ALA A 14 14.08 -10.64 8.05
N ALA A 15 13.78 -10.52 6.76
CA ALA A 15 14.26 -9.44 5.90
C ALA A 15 13.84 -8.05 6.42
N ASN A 16 14.77 -7.13 6.68
CA ASN A 16 14.46 -5.85 7.32
C ASN A 16 14.11 -4.72 6.35
N SER A 17 14.26 -4.96 5.05
CA SER A 17 13.87 -4.02 4.00
C SER A 17 13.27 -4.77 2.81
N LEU A 18 12.59 -4.05 1.93
CA LEU A 18 12.12 -4.60 0.67
C LEU A 18 13.29 -5.11 -0.19
N SER A 19 14.44 -4.43 -0.15
CA SER A 19 15.62 -4.87 -0.89
C SER A 19 16.13 -6.21 -0.37
N ASP A 20 16.26 -6.35 0.96
CA ASP A 20 16.69 -7.62 1.58
C ASP A 20 15.73 -8.75 1.25
N LEU A 21 14.42 -8.47 1.25
CA LEU A 21 13.39 -9.44 0.91
C LEU A 21 13.51 -9.88 -0.56
N ILE A 22 13.82 -8.97 -1.48
CA ILE A 22 14.02 -9.32 -2.90
C ILE A 22 15.31 -10.14 -3.07
N GLU A 23 16.33 -9.88 -2.27
CA GLU A 23 17.59 -10.61 -2.32
C GLU A 23 17.45 -12.09 -1.91
N THR A 24 16.43 -12.47 -1.13
CA THR A 24 16.17 -13.88 -0.78
C THR A 24 15.55 -14.70 -1.93
N ILE A 25 15.14 -14.05 -3.02
CA ILE A 25 14.57 -14.70 -4.20
C ILE A 25 15.70 -15.21 -5.10
N PRO A 26 15.60 -16.43 -5.67
CA PRO A 26 16.60 -16.94 -6.59
C PRO A 26 16.76 -16.01 -7.80
N LEU A 27 18.01 -15.88 -8.26
CA LEU A 27 18.42 -14.82 -9.20
C LEU A 27 17.57 -14.76 -10.47
N ALA A 28 17.15 -15.93 -10.99
CA ALA A 28 16.34 -16.01 -12.21
C ALA A 28 14.94 -15.41 -12.06
N TYR A 29 14.34 -15.47 -10.87
CA TYR A 29 12.99 -14.96 -10.59
C TYR A 29 12.98 -13.52 -10.09
N ARG A 30 14.12 -13.08 -9.53
CA ARG A 30 14.26 -11.79 -8.85
C ARG A 30 13.79 -10.58 -9.67
N PRO A 31 14.07 -10.42 -10.98
CA PRO A 31 13.61 -9.26 -11.73
C PRO A 31 12.08 -9.16 -11.81
N ALA A 32 11.39 -10.28 -12.05
CA ALA A 32 9.94 -10.30 -12.20
C ALA A 32 9.22 -10.20 -10.85
N LEU A 33 9.65 -11.00 -9.86
CA LEU A 33 9.06 -10.99 -8.52
C LEU A 33 9.43 -9.74 -7.74
N GLY A 34 10.63 -9.20 -7.92
CA GLY A 34 11.03 -7.93 -7.31
C GLY A 34 10.18 -6.76 -7.80
N ALA A 35 9.87 -6.70 -9.10
CA ALA A 35 8.94 -5.71 -9.64
C ALA A 35 7.52 -5.86 -9.05
N TYR A 36 7.04 -7.11 -8.91
CA TYR A 36 5.76 -7.42 -8.28
C TYR A 36 5.71 -6.99 -6.81
N LEU A 37 6.69 -7.40 -6.00
CA LEU A 37 6.80 -7.06 -4.59
C LEU A 37 6.93 -5.55 -4.40
N GLY A 38 7.72 -4.87 -5.22
CA GLY A 38 7.86 -3.41 -5.18
C GLY A 38 6.54 -2.68 -5.46
N LYS A 39 5.74 -3.15 -6.43
CA LYS A 39 4.40 -2.62 -6.68
C LYS A 39 3.49 -2.84 -5.47
N LYS A 40 3.45 -4.07 -4.94
CA LYS A 40 2.60 -4.43 -3.78
C LYS A 40 2.97 -3.64 -2.53
N TYR A 41 4.26 -3.54 -2.20
CA TYR A 41 4.77 -2.76 -1.08
C TYR A 41 4.32 -1.29 -1.15
N ARG A 42 4.45 -0.65 -2.32
CA ARG A 42 4.00 0.75 -2.51
C ARG A 42 2.50 0.92 -2.27
N ILE A 43 1.68 -0.04 -2.72
CA ILE A 43 0.23 0.00 -2.51
C ILE A 43 -0.10 -0.21 -1.03
N THR A 44 0.51 -1.19 -0.37
CA THR A 44 0.30 -1.48 1.04
C THR A 44 0.71 -0.30 1.93
N ARG A 45 1.81 0.38 1.60
CA ARG A 45 2.24 1.61 2.29
C ARG A 45 1.21 2.72 2.15
N LYS A 46 0.70 2.95 0.93
CA LYS A 46 -0.39 3.91 0.70
C LYS A 46 -1.65 3.57 1.51
N CYS A 47 -1.99 2.28 1.67
CA CYS A 47 -3.08 1.86 2.55
C CYS A 47 -2.83 2.26 4.00
N ALA A 48 -1.62 2.01 4.52
CA ALA A 48 -1.25 2.35 5.90
C ALA A 48 -1.32 3.87 6.13
N ASP A 49 -0.77 4.66 5.21
CA ASP A 49 -0.85 6.12 5.25
C ASP A 49 -2.30 6.62 5.21
N ALA A 50 -3.13 6.06 4.30
CA ALA A 50 -4.54 6.43 4.20
C ALA A 50 -5.31 6.13 5.49
N ARG A 51 -5.07 4.98 6.13
CA ARG A 51 -5.65 4.64 7.44
C ARG A 51 -5.24 5.65 8.51
N ARG A 52 -3.95 5.97 8.61
CA ARG A 52 -3.43 6.92 9.59
C ARG A 52 -4.05 8.31 9.43
N VAL A 53 -4.16 8.79 8.19
CA VAL A 53 -4.81 10.08 7.88
C VAL A 53 -6.29 10.05 8.25
N LEU A 54 -7.01 8.98 7.87
CA LEU A 54 -8.42 8.80 8.20
C LEU A 54 -8.64 8.83 9.72
N SER A 55 -7.88 8.05 10.49
CA SER A 55 -7.94 8.05 11.95
C SER A 55 -7.56 9.40 12.57
N SER A 56 -6.70 10.19 11.91
CA SER A 56 -6.43 11.57 12.34
C SER A 56 -7.64 12.47 12.14
N TYR A 57 -8.30 12.40 10.98
CA TYR A 57 -9.49 13.19 10.68
C TYR A 57 -10.68 12.83 11.56
N GLU A 58 -10.89 11.55 11.83
CA GLU A 58 -11.92 11.08 12.76
C GLU A 58 -11.68 11.63 14.17
N ARG A 59 -10.45 11.56 14.69
CA ARG A 59 -10.09 12.16 15.98
C ARG A 59 -10.34 13.67 16.01
N HIS A 60 -10.06 14.39 14.92
CA HIS A 60 -10.36 15.81 14.83
C HIS A 60 -11.87 16.07 14.90
N LEU A 61 -12.66 15.26 14.18
CA LEU A 61 -14.12 15.36 14.17
C LEU A 61 -14.70 15.13 15.56
N ASP A 62 -14.24 14.09 16.26
CA ASP A 62 -14.70 13.72 17.60
C ASP A 62 -14.37 14.81 18.64
N ARG A 63 -13.17 15.41 18.51
CA ARG A 63 -12.72 16.48 19.41
C ARG A 63 -13.27 17.86 19.04
N GLY A 64 -14.02 18.00 17.94
CA GLY A 64 -14.47 19.29 17.43
C GLY A 64 -13.33 20.22 16.99
N THR A 65 -12.17 19.65 16.63
CA THR A 65 -11.00 20.39 16.14
C THR A 65 -10.82 20.16 14.64
N PHE A 66 -9.85 20.82 14.01
CA PHE A 66 -9.62 20.72 12.57
C PHE A 66 -8.14 20.52 12.26
N PRO A 67 -7.80 19.66 11.28
CA PRO A 67 -6.46 19.60 10.72
C PRO A 67 -6.02 20.97 10.18
N ASP A 68 -4.72 21.24 10.21
CA ASP A 68 -4.18 22.53 9.75
C ASP A 68 -4.47 22.80 8.27
N SER A 69 -4.54 21.76 7.42
CA SER A 69 -4.95 21.88 6.02
C SER A 69 -6.34 22.51 5.87
N ILE A 70 -7.30 22.16 6.74
CA ILE A 70 -8.66 22.73 6.72
C ILE A 70 -8.66 24.12 7.35
N ARG A 71 -7.94 24.31 8.47
CA ARG A 71 -7.84 25.63 9.14
C ARG A 71 -7.22 26.69 8.25
N ALA A 72 -6.21 26.31 7.48
CA ALA A 72 -5.52 27.20 6.55
C ALA A 72 -6.35 27.50 5.30
N ALA A 73 -7.16 26.55 4.83
CA ALA A 73 -8.00 26.71 3.65
C ALA A 73 -9.24 27.60 3.90
N ILE A 74 -9.92 27.44 5.05
CA ILE A 74 -11.06 28.27 5.43
C ILE A 74 -10.66 29.17 6.59
N LYS A 75 -10.40 30.45 6.32
CA LYS A 75 -10.03 31.46 7.32
C LYS A 75 -11.21 32.37 7.64
N VAL A 76 -11.16 32.97 8.82
CA VAL A 76 -12.01 34.12 9.14
C VAL A 76 -11.50 35.31 8.34
N PRO A 77 -12.30 35.89 7.43
CA PRO A 77 -11.90 37.09 6.71
C PRO A 77 -11.65 38.23 7.71
N ILE A 78 -10.60 39.00 7.45
CA ILE A 78 -10.31 40.21 8.22
C ILE A 78 -10.98 41.35 7.48
N PHE A 79 -12.07 41.86 8.03
CA PHE A 79 -12.75 43.05 7.53
C PHE A 79 -12.22 44.28 8.24
N ARG A 80 -12.12 45.40 7.52
CA ARG A 80 -11.86 46.70 8.12
C ARG A 80 -13.19 47.39 8.34
N PHE A 81 -13.56 47.59 9.59
CA PHE A 81 -14.72 48.35 10.01
C PHE A 81 -14.27 49.66 10.64
N THR A 82 -15.17 50.66 10.68
CA THR A 82 -14.91 51.89 11.44
C THR A 82 -15.08 51.62 12.94
N ASP A 83 -14.39 52.39 13.77
CA ASP A 83 -14.41 52.20 15.22
C ASP A 83 -15.82 52.37 15.81
N GLU A 84 -16.63 53.26 15.25
CA GLU A 84 -18.02 53.48 15.67
C GLU A 84 -18.89 52.24 15.38
N PHE A 85 -18.66 51.57 14.25
CA PHE A 85 -19.42 50.38 13.88
C PHE A 85 -19.05 49.18 14.76
N LEU A 86 -17.80 49.07 15.19
CA LEU A 86 -17.33 47.98 16.06
C LEU A 86 -18.09 47.91 17.39
N LEU A 87 -18.59 49.05 17.88
CA LEU A 87 -19.35 49.18 19.14
C LEU A 87 -20.84 48.79 19.01
N THR A 88 -21.33 48.55 17.79
CA THR A 88 -22.75 48.25 17.55
C THR A 88 -23.11 46.79 17.88
N SER A 89 -24.35 46.57 18.31
CA SER A 89 -24.93 45.23 18.51
C SER A 89 -25.00 44.43 17.20
N GLU A 90 -25.19 45.14 16.09
CA GLU A 90 -25.28 44.62 14.73
C GLU A 90 -23.95 44.00 14.31
N HIS A 91 -22.84 44.72 14.52
CA HIS A 91 -21.50 44.19 14.27
C HIS A 91 -21.21 42.95 15.13
N ALA A 92 -21.49 43.00 16.43
CA ALA A 92 -21.27 41.88 17.35
C ALA A 92 -22.05 40.63 16.89
N SER A 93 -23.33 40.80 16.54
CA SER A 93 -24.20 39.72 16.06
C SER A 93 -23.73 39.16 14.72
N ALA A 94 -23.36 40.01 13.77
CA ALA A 94 -22.88 39.58 12.44
C ALA A 94 -21.54 38.85 12.51
N SER A 95 -20.60 39.34 13.33
CA SER A 95 -19.30 38.69 13.55
C SER A 95 -19.44 37.31 14.20
N ALA A 96 -20.35 37.18 15.18
CA ALA A 96 -20.69 35.89 15.76
C ALA A 96 -21.32 34.94 14.74
N GLY A 97 -22.26 35.42 13.92
CA GLY A 97 -22.89 34.66 12.85
C GLY A 97 -21.88 34.13 11.82
N LEU A 98 -20.98 34.99 11.36
CA LEU A 98 -19.91 34.60 10.44
C LEU A 98 -18.98 33.53 11.05
N SER A 99 -18.62 33.68 12.32
CA SER A 99 -17.78 32.69 13.01
C SER A 99 -18.46 31.32 13.08
N VAL A 100 -19.78 31.29 13.30
CA VAL A 100 -20.60 30.07 13.28
C VAL A 100 -20.64 29.46 11.88
N GLU A 101 -20.84 30.25 10.83
CA GLU A 101 -20.85 29.77 9.44
C GLU A 101 -19.50 29.17 9.03
N ILE A 102 -18.39 29.81 9.41
CA ILE A 102 -17.04 29.30 9.14
C ILE A 102 -16.79 27.99 9.87
N LEU A 103 -17.23 27.87 11.12
CA LEU A 103 -17.13 26.64 11.88
C LEU A 103 -17.94 25.51 11.21
N ALA A 104 -19.16 25.82 10.77
CA ALA A 104 -20.01 24.88 10.04
C ALA A 104 -19.38 24.44 8.72
N ALA A 105 -18.80 25.37 7.96
CA ALA A 105 -18.09 25.08 6.71
C ALA A 105 -16.89 24.15 6.95
N ARG A 106 -16.04 24.44 7.95
CA ARG A 106 -14.89 23.58 8.31
C ARG A 106 -15.34 22.17 8.70
N LYS A 107 -16.42 22.05 9.48
CA LYS A 107 -17.01 20.75 9.86
C LYS A 107 -17.55 20.00 8.66
N CYS A 108 -18.20 20.68 7.72
CA CYS A 108 -18.69 20.09 6.49
C CYS A 108 -17.54 19.53 5.63
N ILE A 109 -16.47 20.32 5.44
CA ILE A 109 -15.29 19.88 4.69
C ILE A 109 -14.62 18.68 5.36
N LEU A 110 -14.43 18.71 6.69
CA LEU A 110 -13.83 17.58 7.40
C LEU A 110 -14.61 16.28 7.19
N LYS A 111 -15.94 16.33 7.28
CA LYS A 111 -16.80 15.16 7.00
C LYS A 111 -16.66 14.67 5.56
N LYS A 112 -16.59 15.57 4.58
CA LYS A 112 -16.38 15.21 3.17
C LYS A 112 -14.99 14.61 2.94
N ALA A 113 -13.96 15.16 3.58
CA ALA A 113 -12.59 14.64 3.52
C ALA A 113 -12.51 13.22 4.10
N ILE A 114 -13.20 12.95 5.23
CA ILE A 114 -13.33 11.61 5.80
C ILE A 114 -13.96 10.66 4.79
N LEU A 115 -15.12 11.01 4.22
CA LEU A 115 -15.79 10.17 3.21
C LEU A 115 -14.88 9.85 2.02
N GLN A 116 -14.17 10.85 1.50
CA GLN A 116 -13.26 10.66 0.38
C GLN A 116 -12.06 9.78 0.75
N LYS A 117 -11.50 9.94 1.96
CA LYS A 117 -10.41 9.08 2.44
C LYS A 117 -10.86 7.65 2.72
N THR A 118 -12.08 7.43 3.20
CA THR A 118 -12.68 6.11 3.32
C THR A 118 -12.81 5.43 1.96
N ALA A 119 -13.28 6.16 0.93
CA ALA A 119 -13.37 5.63 -0.43
C ALA A 119 -12.00 5.30 -1.04
N GLU A 120 -11.01 6.17 -0.84
CA GLU A 120 -9.62 5.91 -1.23
C GLU A 120 -9.06 4.66 -0.55
N LEU A 121 -9.26 4.52 0.76
CA LEU A 121 -8.83 3.33 1.50
C LEU A 121 -9.50 2.05 0.98
N ALA A 122 -10.80 2.10 0.67
CA ALA A 122 -11.52 0.98 0.10
C ALA A 122 -10.90 0.58 -1.26
N TYR A 123 -10.65 1.54 -2.15
CA TYR A 123 -10.00 1.31 -3.44
C TYR A 123 -8.57 0.74 -3.28
N LEU A 124 -7.74 1.35 -2.44
CA LEU A 124 -6.38 0.85 -2.22
C LEU A 124 -6.40 -0.55 -1.61
N SER A 125 -7.36 -0.86 -0.75
CA SER A 125 -7.52 -2.20 -0.18
C SER A 125 -7.88 -3.26 -1.23
N THR A 126 -8.62 -2.92 -2.30
CA THR A 126 -8.86 -3.88 -3.39
C THR A 126 -7.59 -4.17 -4.18
N LEU A 127 -6.72 -3.16 -4.39
CA LEU A 127 -5.43 -3.33 -5.04
C LEU A 127 -4.39 -4.07 -4.17
N ALA A 128 -4.46 -3.83 -2.86
CA ALA A 128 -3.59 -4.45 -1.87
C ALA A 128 -3.94 -5.92 -1.63
N ARG A 129 -5.15 -6.39 -1.99
CA ARG A 129 -5.52 -7.79 -1.84
C ARG A 129 -4.46 -8.69 -2.46
N ASP A 130 -4.04 -9.62 -1.64
CA ASP A 130 -3.07 -10.65 -1.93
C ASP A 130 -3.69 -11.66 -2.89
N ASN A 131 -3.07 -11.83 -4.05
CA ASN A 131 -3.50 -12.78 -5.06
C ASN A 131 -2.38 -13.79 -5.30
N ALA A 132 -2.46 -14.93 -4.61
CA ALA A 132 -1.53 -16.04 -4.79
C ALA A 132 -1.43 -16.46 -6.26
N SER A 133 -2.53 -16.35 -7.01
CA SER A 133 -2.50 -16.66 -8.45
C SER A 133 -1.60 -15.70 -9.24
N ASP A 134 -1.51 -14.40 -8.92
CA ASP A 134 -0.61 -13.49 -9.65
C ASP A 134 0.85 -13.89 -9.44
N TRP A 135 1.20 -14.29 -8.20
CA TRP A 135 2.52 -14.80 -7.87
C TRP A 135 2.83 -16.05 -8.67
N GLU A 136 1.96 -17.06 -8.58
CA GLU A 136 2.09 -18.33 -9.28
C GLU A 136 2.24 -18.13 -10.81
N HIS A 137 1.39 -17.29 -11.42
CA HIS A 137 1.50 -16.97 -12.85
C HIS A 137 2.86 -16.34 -13.21
N ILE A 138 3.41 -15.47 -12.35
CA ILE A 138 4.74 -14.89 -12.59
C ILE A 138 5.82 -15.98 -12.50
N VAL A 139 5.76 -16.85 -11.49
CA VAL A 139 6.72 -17.93 -11.27
C VAL A 139 6.69 -18.91 -12.43
N ILE A 140 5.50 -19.40 -12.83
CA ILE A 140 5.31 -20.28 -13.98
C ILE A 140 5.82 -19.62 -15.26
N ARG A 141 5.56 -18.33 -15.48
CA ARG A 141 6.02 -17.61 -16.67
C ARG A 141 7.54 -17.53 -16.72
N VAL A 142 8.21 -17.24 -15.60
CA VAL A 142 9.68 -17.22 -15.54
C VAL A 142 10.24 -18.61 -15.81
N ALA A 143 9.72 -19.64 -15.13
CA ALA A 143 10.17 -21.01 -15.29
C ALA A 143 9.97 -21.52 -16.74
N SER A 144 8.83 -21.20 -17.36
CA SER A 144 8.56 -21.51 -18.78
C SER A 144 9.55 -20.81 -19.73
N GLY A 145 9.93 -19.57 -19.42
CA GLY A 145 10.94 -18.85 -20.19
C GLY A 145 12.33 -19.49 -20.07
N LEU A 146 12.70 -19.97 -18.89
CA LEU A 146 13.93 -20.74 -18.70
C LEU A 146 13.87 -22.07 -19.46
N ALA A 147 12.77 -22.81 -19.34
CA ALA A 147 12.56 -24.06 -20.06
C ALA A 147 12.71 -23.88 -21.58
N GLN A 148 12.11 -22.82 -22.14
CA GLN A 148 12.27 -22.48 -23.55
C GLN A 148 13.73 -22.14 -23.91
N ALA A 149 14.44 -21.41 -23.06
CA ALA A 149 15.83 -21.02 -23.31
C ALA A 149 16.81 -22.20 -23.25
N TYR A 150 16.53 -23.20 -22.42
CA TYR A 150 17.39 -24.36 -22.18
C TYR A 150 16.90 -25.67 -22.84
N GLY A 151 15.77 -25.63 -23.55
CA GLY A 151 15.20 -26.79 -24.24
C GLY A 151 14.52 -27.82 -23.33
N TRP A 152 14.06 -27.41 -22.15
CA TRP A 152 13.28 -28.27 -21.24
C TRP A 152 11.81 -28.33 -21.69
N LEU A 153 11.17 -29.47 -21.46
CA LEU A 153 9.78 -29.68 -21.83
C LEU A 153 8.86 -29.19 -20.72
N VAL A 154 7.92 -28.30 -21.02
CA VAL A 154 6.89 -27.86 -20.08
C VAL A 154 5.72 -28.84 -20.13
N ILE A 155 5.44 -29.50 -19.02
CA ILE A 155 4.32 -30.45 -18.89
C ILE A 155 3.30 -29.86 -17.91
N ARG A 156 2.03 -29.97 -18.26
CA ARG A 156 0.91 -29.61 -17.39
C ARG A 156 0.17 -30.88 -17.01
N ASP A 157 -0.04 -31.09 -15.72
CA ASP A 157 -0.81 -32.22 -15.22
C ASP A 157 -2.32 -31.92 -15.22
N ASP A 158 -3.11 -32.95 -14.96
CA ASP A 158 -4.57 -32.90 -14.91
C ASP A 158 -5.13 -32.04 -13.75
N GLN A 159 -4.27 -31.68 -12.79
CA GLN A 159 -4.58 -30.80 -11.65
C GLN A 159 -4.12 -29.36 -11.89
N CYS A 160 -3.77 -29.01 -13.14
CA CYS A 160 -3.19 -27.71 -13.53
C CYS A 160 -1.80 -27.42 -12.94
N GLY A 161 -1.15 -28.39 -12.30
CA GLY A 161 0.23 -28.30 -11.88
C GLY A 161 1.17 -28.24 -13.08
N VAL A 162 2.25 -27.45 -12.96
CA VAL A 162 3.26 -27.29 -14.01
C VAL A 162 4.54 -27.96 -13.54
N HIS A 163 5.10 -28.85 -14.37
CA HIS A 163 6.41 -29.45 -14.15
C HIS A 163 7.26 -29.38 -15.42
N PHE A 164 8.57 -29.50 -15.27
CA PHE A 164 9.53 -29.27 -16.35
C PHE A 164 10.44 -30.49 -16.53
N ASP A 165 10.23 -31.26 -17.61
CA ASP A 165 11.06 -32.41 -17.93
C ASP A 165 12.39 -31.98 -18.59
N GLY A 166 13.48 -32.61 -18.16
CA GLY A 166 14.85 -32.20 -18.49
C GLY A 166 15.39 -31.03 -17.66
N MET A 167 14.61 -30.46 -16.73
CA MET A 167 15.06 -29.40 -15.82
C MET A 167 16.08 -29.96 -14.81
N PRO A 168 17.24 -29.29 -14.59
CA PRO A 168 18.17 -29.69 -13.55
C PRO A 168 17.52 -29.61 -12.16
N THR A 169 17.83 -30.59 -11.29
CA THR A 169 17.26 -30.69 -9.94
C THR A 169 17.35 -29.41 -9.11
N ALA A 170 18.41 -28.62 -9.28
CA ALA A 170 18.54 -27.36 -8.56
C ALA A 170 17.54 -26.30 -9.03
N ALA A 171 17.28 -26.23 -10.33
CA ALA A 171 16.34 -25.27 -10.89
C ALA A 171 14.89 -25.69 -10.61
N ASP A 172 14.61 -27.01 -10.61
CA ASP A 172 13.33 -27.58 -10.20
C ASP A 172 13.02 -27.28 -8.72
N ARG A 173 14.02 -27.44 -7.84
CA ARG A 173 13.91 -27.03 -6.44
C ARG A 173 13.59 -25.54 -6.30
N ASP A 174 14.32 -24.67 -7.00
CA ASP A 174 14.04 -23.22 -6.97
C ASP A 174 12.59 -22.94 -7.40
N PHE A 175 12.10 -23.59 -8.46
CA PHE A 175 10.71 -23.43 -8.92
C PHE A 175 9.68 -23.80 -7.84
N ILE A 176 9.84 -24.97 -7.21
CA ILE A 176 8.94 -25.46 -6.15
C ILE A 176 8.99 -24.50 -4.95
N GLU A 177 10.20 -24.19 -4.46
CA GLU A 177 10.38 -23.31 -3.29
C GLU A 177 9.82 -21.91 -3.52
N VAL A 178 10.02 -21.32 -4.71
CA VAL A 178 9.47 -19.99 -5.04
C VAL A 178 7.94 -20.06 -5.10
N SER A 179 7.38 -21.12 -5.70
CA SER A 179 5.93 -21.27 -5.82
C SER A 179 5.24 -21.36 -4.46
N ASP A 180 5.79 -22.15 -3.54
CA ASP A 180 5.18 -22.41 -2.22
C ASP A 180 5.41 -21.28 -1.19
N SER A 181 6.44 -20.44 -1.40
CA SER A 181 6.85 -19.42 -0.43
C SER A 181 6.04 -18.13 -0.47
N TYR A 182 5.03 -18.00 -1.36
CA TYR A 182 4.21 -16.79 -1.53
C TYR A 182 3.77 -16.15 -0.19
N HIS A 183 3.23 -16.96 0.72
CA HIS A 183 2.67 -16.51 1.99
C HIS A 183 3.71 -15.82 2.89
N VAL A 184 4.96 -16.26 2.84
CA VAL A 184 6.08 -15.69 3.61
C VAL A 184 6.40 -14.30 3.09
N TYR A 185 6.53 -14.17 1.76
CA TYR A 185 6.78 -12.88 1.12
C TYR A 185 5.64 -11.90 1.35
N ALA A 186 4.38 -12.34 1.18
CA ALA A 186 3.21 -11.50 1.41
C ALA A 186 3.14 -11.00 2.87
N THR A 187 3.31 -11.91 3.84
CA THR A 187 3.30 -11.58 5.27
C THR A 187 4.41 -10.59 5.60
N ARG A 188 5.63 -10.83 5.14
CA ARG A 188 6.76 -9.95 5.45
C ARG A 188 6.61 -8.58 4.79
N LEU A 189 6.12 -8.54 3.55
CA LEU A 189 5.84 -7.29 2.83
C LEU A 189 4.84 -6.42 3.59
N ALA A 190 3.78 -7.03 4.13
CA ALA A 190 2.79 -6.33 4.94
C ALA A 190 3.38 -5.76 6.22
N TYR A 191 4.27 -6.50 6.90
CA TYR A 191 5.00 -6.02 8.06
C TYR A 191 5.90 -4.82 7.73
N LEU A 192 6.73 -4.93 6.69
CA LEU A 192 7.64 -3.87 6.26
C LEU A 192 6.88 -2.58 5.89
N ALA A 193 5.78 -2.71 5.16
CA ALA A 193 4.97 -1.56 4.76
C ALA A 193 4.29 -0.85 5.94
N GLN A 194 4.12 -1.50 7.08
CA GLN A 194 3.58 -0.90 8.30
C GLN A 194 4.66 -0.26 9.18
N ALA A 195 5.86 -0.83 9.21
CA ALA A 195 6.98 -0.33 10.01
C ALA A 195 7.54 1.01 9.49
N ASP A 196 7.42 1.28 8.19
CA ASP A 196 7.94 2.49 7.53
C ASP A 196 6.95 3.69 7.52
N CYS A 197 5.83 3.59 8.25
CA CYS A 197 4.72 4.56 8.31
C CYS A 197 4.57 5.19 9.69
#